data_AF-A0A4R7VFL8-F1
#
_entry.id   AF-A0A4R7VFL8-F1
#
_cell.length_a   1.000
_cell.length_b   1.000
_cell.length_c   1.000
_cell.angle_alpha   90.00
_cell.angle_beta   90.00
_cell.angle_gamma   90.00
#
_symmetry.space_group_name_H-M   'P 1'
#
loop_
_entity.id
_entity.type
_entity.pdbx_description
1 polymer ?
#
loop_
_entity_poly.entity_id
_entity_poly.type
_entity_poly.pdbx_seq_one_letter_code
_entity_poly.pdbx_strand_id
1 'polypeptide(L)'
;MTAPDLEPAPVALPRRRSRTVRAVAAVLPDGTPSYGPIGRVVRDGDRVLCHLCGRWFRSVVAHLRSHGWHHLAYREAFGLLRSEPLEGSNTRSLRAKAMTERRVHDPAVRAGCELGRELVRSGALTRAAARAAAGRRQPEQRRRKTLAALAAISPQARAEGSRRRADSQLRETARAAAESLGFADIGALVVARTEAGASLAAISREAGLHKDWLCRHLSTVAPETAADLAATSLARRHEQWDSRWLPLVRELGFPDVAAYLRDRHVVGNHTVRAIATETGFSRAAVESALRRHGVARHPHATTRARRDERAQAVTARFGFACLEDYFADRRAAGMSWRAIAAECGQPPTWVRRRAGLT
;
A
#
# COMPACT_ATOMS: atom_id res chain seq x y z
N MET A 1 -37.25 -42.06 -44.62
CA MET A 1 -38.44 -42.01 -43.75
C MET A 1 -37.97 -42.34 -42.34
N THR A 2 -37.65 -41.31 -41.57
CA THR A 2 -37.09 -41.45 -40.21
C THR A 2 -37.93 -40.56 -39.31
N ALA A 3 -38.60 -41.16 -38.33
CA ALA A 3 -39.50 -40.48 -37.42
C ALA A 3 -38.71 -39.57 -36.46
N PRO A 4 -39.23 -38.39 -36.08
CA PRO A 4 -38.59 -37.56 -35.06
C PRO A 4 -38.94 -38.05 -33.65
N ASP A 5 -37.89 -38.17 -32.83
CA ASP A 5 -37.94 -38.46 -31.40
C ASP A 5 -38.76 -37.41 -30.63
N LEU A 6 -39.78 -37.88 -29.92
CA LEU A 6 -40.55 -37.09 -28.96
C LEU A 6 -39.78 -36.98 -27.64
N GLU A 7 -39.23 -35.80 -27.39
CA GLU A 7 -38.59 -35.40 -26.14
C GLU A 7 -39.63 -35.41 -24.99
N PRO A 8 -39.40 -36.14 -23.88
CA PRO A 8 -40.38 -36.21 -22.80
C PRO A 8 -40.42 -34.90 -22.00
N ALA A 9 -41.62 -34.35 -21.84
CA ALA A 9 -41.87 -33.15 -21.05
C ALA A 9 -41.38 -33.29 -19.59
N PRO A 10 -40.85 -32.21 -18.98
CA PRO A 10 -40.33 -32.25 -17.62
C PRO A 10 -41.44 -32.56 -16.60
N VAL A 11 -41.25 -33.64 -15.86
CA VAL A 11 -42.10 -34.07 -14.75
C VAL A 11 -42.15 -32.96 -13.70
N ALA A 12 -43.32 -32.33 -13.56
CA ALA A 12 -43.59 -31.34 -12.54
C ALA A 12 -43.62 -31.99 -11.15
N LEU A 13 -42.58 -31.73 -10.34
CA LEU A 13 -42.54 -32.19 -8.95
C LEU A 13 -43.73 -31.62 -8.15
N PRO A 14 -44.40 -32.44 -7.31
CA PRO A 14 -45.52 -31.98 -6.51
C PRO A 14 -45.04 -30.98 -5.45
N ARG A 15 -45.41 -29.72 -5.63
CA ARG A 15 -45.25 -28.66 -4.62
C ARG A 15 -46.15 -28.95 -3.42
N ARG A 16 -45.68 -29.80 -2.50
CA ARG A 16 -46.27 -29.91 -1.16
C ARG A 16 -46.21 -28.54 -0.50
N ARG A 17 -47.34 -27.83 -0.50
CA ARG A 17 -47.56 -26.61 0.26
C ARG A 17 -47.61 -26.98 1.74
N SER A 18 -46.44 -27.14 2.35
CA SER A 18 -46.35 -27.20 3.80
C SER A 18 -46.91 -25.88 4.34
N ARG A 19 -48.10 -25.99 4.92
CA ARG A 19 -48.86 -24.92 5.55
C ARG A 19 -48.39 -24.73 7.00
N THR A 20 -47.13 -25.05 7.29
CA THR A 20 -46.53 -24.84 8.60
C THR A 20 -46.40 -23.33 8.82
N VAL A 21 -47.24 -22.83 9.72
CA VAL A 21 -47.08 -21.48 10.25
C VAL A 21 -45.68 -21.41 10.85
N ARG A 22 -44.89 -20.44 10.40
CA ARG A 22 -43.53 -20.23 10.90
C ARG A 22 -43.60 -19.91 12.39
N ALA A 23 -42.58 -20.31 13.16
CA ALA A 23 -42.47 -19.86 14.56
C ALA A 23 -42.37 -18.32 14.62
N VAL A 24 -42.84 -17.74 15.74
CA VAL A 24 -42.70 -16.31 16.01
C VAL A 24 -41.20 -15.98 16.07
N ALA A 25 -40.77 -15.04 15.25
CA ALA A 25 -39.37 -14.63 15.11
C ALA A 25 -39.00 -13.46 16.03
N ALA A 26 -39.97 -12.60 16.38
CA ALA A 26 -39.81 -11.48 17.29
C ALA A 26 -41.18 -11.00 17.82
N VAL A 27 -41.19 -10.12 18.81
CA VAL A 27 -42.39 -9.44 19.32
C VAL A 27 -42.15 -7.93 19.23
N LEU A 28 -43.12 -7.18 18.70
CA LEU A 28 -43.08 -5.72 18.62
C LEU A 28 -43.29 -5.08 20.01
N PRO A 29 -42.97 -3.79 20.21
CA PRO A 29 -43.16 -3.11 21.49
C PRO A 29 -44.60 -3.12 22.02
N ASP A 30 -45.58 -3.23 21.13
CA ASP A 30 -47.01 -3.32 21.44
C ASP A 30 -47.49 -4.77 21.73
N GLY A 31 -46.58 -5.74 21.78
CA GLY A 31 -46.89 -7.16 21.98
C GLY A 31 -47.26 -7.91 20.69
N THR A 32 -47.33 -7.24 19.54
CA THR A 32 -47.70 -7.90 18.28
C THR A 32 -46.63 -8.92 17.87
N PRO A 33 -46.99 -10.20 17.63
CA PRO A 33 -46.04 -11.20 17.17
C PRO A 33 -45.58 -10.91 15.74
N SER A 34 -44.28 -11.07 15.50
CA SER A 34 -43.66 -10.98 14.19
C SER A 34 -43.13 -12.33 13.76
N TYR A 35 -43.60 -12.83 12.63
CA TYR A 35 -43.19 -14.11 12.03
C TYR A 35 -42.01 -13.97 11.06
N GLY A 36 -41.51 -12.75 10.86
CA GLY A 36 -40.32 -12.44 10.08
C GLY A 36 -39.33 -11.59 10.89
N PRO A 37 -38.03 -11.58 10.53
CA PRO A 37 -37.05 -10.74 11.20
C PRO A 37 -37.32 -9.24 11.01
N ILE A 38 -37.31 -8.47 12.11
CA ILE A 38 -37.44 -7.00 12.08
C ILE A 38 -36.33 -6.38 11.20
N GLY A 39 -36.71 -5.41 10.38
CA GLY A 39 -35.83 -4.70 9.46
C GLY A 39 -35.48 -5.49 8.20
N ARG A 40 -36.16 -6.60 7.88
CA ARG A 40 -35.89 -7.38 6.67
C ARG A 40 -37.13 -8.06 6.10
N VAL A 41 -37.42 -7.81 4.82
CA VAL A 41 -38.38 -8.61 4.06
C VAL A 41 -37.74 -9.94 3.67
N VAL A 42 -38.36 -11.05 4.08
CA VAL A 42 -37.96 -12.40 3.66
C VAL A 42 -38.63 -12.73 2.34
N ARG A 43 -37.86 -13.29 1.41
CA ARG A 43 -38.29 -13.63 0.04
C ARG A 43 -38.09 -15.12 -0.20
N ASP A 44 -39.01 -15.71 -0.97
CA ASP A 44 -38.95 -17.08 -1.49
C ASP A 44 -39.44 -17.04 -2.94
N GLY A 45 -38.49 -17.07 -3.89
CA GLY A 45 -38.76 -16.78 -5.30
C GLY A 45 -39.51 -15.46 -5.49
N ASP A 46 -40.69 -15.53 -6.12
CA ASP A 46 -41.59 -14.39 -6.36
C ASP A 46 -42.57 -14.12 -5.19
N ARG A 47 -42.30 -14.65 -4.00
CA ARG A 47 -43.13 -14.43 -2.82
C ARG A 47 -42.34 -13.73 -1.72
N VAL A 48 -43.07 -12.96 -0.93
CA VAL A 48 -42.62 -12.25 0.26
C VAL A 48 -43.40 -12.75 1.47
N LEU A 49 -42.71 -12.88 2.60
CA LEU A 49 -43.31 -13.29 3.86
C LEU A 49 -44.04 -12.11 4.52
N CYS A 50 -45.29 -12.32 4.93
CA CYS A 50 -46.00 -11.37 5.80
C CYS A 50 -45.47 -11.52 7.24
N HIS A 51 -45.08 -10.40 7.85
CA HIS A 51 -44.56 -10.42 9.23
C HIS A 51 -45.68 -10.65 10.26
N LEU A 52 -46.94 -10.35 9.93
CA LEU A 52 -48.07 -10.48 10.87
C LEU A 52 -48.64 -11.90 10.98
N CYS A 53 -48.57 -12.71 9.92
CA CYS A 53 -49.17 -14.06 9.89
C CYS A 53 -48.24 -15.17 9.43
N GLY A 54 -47.00 -14.85 9.05
CA GLY A 54 -46.01 -15.85 8.62
C GLY A 54 -46.32 -16.55 7.30
N ARG A 55 -47.28 -16.06 6.51
CA ARG A 55 -47.67 -16.64 5.21
C ARG A 55 -46.96 -15.93 4.05
N TRP A 56 -46.81 -16.65 2.94
CA TRP A 56 -46.14 -16.19 1.72
C TRP A 56 -47.11 -15.62 0.70
N PHE A 57 -46.81 -14.42 0.17
CA PHE A 57 -47.66 -13.71 -0.77
C PHE A 57 -46.86 -13.14 -1.94
N ARG A 58 -47.49 -12.97 -3.10
CA ARG A 58 -46.90 -12.19 -4.21
C ARG A 58 -46.83 -10.70 -3.88
N SER A 59 -47.79 -10.19 -3.11
CA SER A 59 -47.83 -8.82 -2.60
C SER A 59 -48.39 -8.80 -1.19
N VAL A 60 -47.56 -8.42 -0.21
CA VAL A 60 -48.02 -8.21 1.17
C VAL A 60 -48.95 -6.99 1.23
N VAL A 61 -48.71 -5.94 0.43
CA VAL A 61 -49.55 -4.74 0.41
C VAL A 61 -51.03 -5.06 0.18
N ALA A 62 -51.33 -5.92 -0.80
CA ALA A 62 -52.70 -6.34 -1.07
C ALA A 62 -53.31 -7.13 0.10
N HIS A 63 -52.48 -7.89 0.82
CA HIS A 63 -52.89 -8.71 1.95
C HIS A 63 -53.10 -7.91 3.25
N LEU A 64 -52.40 -6.79 3.48
CA LEU A 64 -52.46 -6.04 4.74
C LEU A 64 -53.87 -5.60 5.17
N ARG A 65 -54.80 -5.45 4.22
CA ARG A 65 -56.21 -5.15 4.52
C ARG A 65 -56.84 -6.21 5.42
N SER A 66 -56.51 -7.49 5.28
CA SER A 66 -57.04 -8.55 6.14
C SER A 66 -56.52 -8.47 7.58
N HIS A 67 -55.51 -7.63 7.82
CA HIS A 67 -55.01 -7.33 9.15
C HIS A 67 -55.48 -5.97 9.68
N GLY A 68 -56.15 -5.15 8.86
CA GLY A 68 -56.47 -3.77 9.22
C GLY A 68 -55.25 -2.83 9.20
N TRP A 69 -54.16 -3.22 8.55
CA TRP A 69 -52.93 -2.42 8.49
C TRP A 69 -52.80 -1.69 7.16
N HIS A 70 -52.28 -0.47 7.21
CA HIS A 70 -51.78 0.22 6.02
C HIS A 70 -50.27 -0.01 5.87
N HIS A 71 -49.80 0.07 4.62
CA HIS A 71 -48.42 -0.29 4.28
C HIS A 71 -47.34 0.60 4.94
N LEU A 72 -47.65 1.86 5.29
CA LEU A 72 -46.71 2.74 5.99
C LEU A 72 -46.56 2.34 7.46
N ALA A 73 -47.65 2.12 8.19
CA ALA A 73 -47.60 1.64 9.58
C ALA A 73 -46.90 0.28 9.64
N TYR A 74 -47.18 -0.61 8.69
CA TYR A 74 -46.48 -1.89 8.59
C TYR A 74 -44.97 -1.70 8.45
N ARG A 75 -44.51 -0.85 7.53
CA ARG A 75 -43.07 -0.59 7.36
C ARG A 75 -42.44 0.03 8.59
N GLU A 76 -43.12 0.97 9.23
CA GLU A 76 -42.65 1.63 10.44
C GLU A 76 -42.50 0.64 11.60
N ALA A 77 -43.55 -0.13 11.90
CA ALA A 77 -43.56 -1.13 12.98
C ALA A 77 -42.48 -2.20 12.78
N PHE A 78 -42.32 -2.70 11.54
CA PHE A 78 -41.31 -3.71 11.22
C PHE A 78 -39.93 -3.13 10.87
N GLY A 79 -39.70 -1.83 11.06
CA GLY A 79 -38.41 -1.18 10.85
C GLY A 79 -37.90 -1.24 9.40
N LEU A 80 -38.79 -1.30 8.42
CA LEU A 80 -38.49 -1.38 6.99
C LEU A 80 -38.34 0.02 6.39
N LEU A 81 -37.48 0.13 5.37
CA LEU A 81 -37.38 1.35 4.57
C LEU A 81 -38.69 1.61 3.82
N ARG A 82 -39.05 2.89 3.62
CA ARG A 82 -40.21 3.28 2.81
C ARG A 82 -40.13 2.77 1.37
N SER A 83 -38.92 2.63 0.84
CA SER A 83 -38.65 2.09 -0.49
C SER A 83 -38.54 0.56 -0.53
N GLU A 84 -38.59 -0.14 0.61
CA GLU A 84 -38.46 -1.60 0.61
C GLU A 84 -39.69 -2.23 -0.09
N PRO A 85 -39.48 -3.03 -1.15
CA PRO A 85 -40.59 -3.63 -1.88
C PRO A 85 -41.26 -4.72 -1.04
N LEU A 86 -42.56 -4.57 -0.80
CA LEU A 86 -43.39 -5.55 -0.08
C LEU A 86 -44.07 -6.54 -1.03
N GLU A 87 -43.41 -6.85 -2.14
CA GLU A 87 -43.89 -7.73 -3.21
C GLU A 87 -42.74 -8.47 -3.88
N GLY A 88 -43.07 -9.57 -4.56
CA GLY A 88 -42.15 -10.37 -5.35
C GLY A 88 -41.57 -9.61 -6.55
N SER A 89 -40.42 -10.06 -7.05
CA SER A 89 -39.70 -9.42 -8.15
C SER A 89 -40.49 -9.43 -9.46
N ASN A 90 -41.19 -10.53 -9.79
CA ASN A 90 -42.00 -10.63 -11.00
C ASN A 90 -43.24 -9.73 -10.89
N THR A 91 -43.90 -9.75 -9.72
CA THR A 91 -45.05 -8.85 -9.47
C THR A 91 -44.64 -7.38 -9.62
N ARG A 92 -43.47 -7.01 -9.10
CA ARG A 92 -42.90 -5.66 -9.27
C ARG A 92 -42.59 -5.34 -10.73
N SER A 93 -42.02 -6.29 -11.47
CA SER A 93 -41.71 -6.12 -12.90
C SER A 93 -42.97 -5.87 -13.72
N LEU A 94 -44.02 -6.67 -13.51
CA LEU A 94 -45.31 -6.50 -14.19
C LEU A 94 -45.96 -5.15 -13.86
N ARG A 95 -45.92 -4.72 -12.60
CA ARG A 95 -46.41 -3.39 -12.21
C ARG A 95 -45.60 -2.26 -12.80
N ALA A 96 -44.28 -2.41 -12.89
CA ALA A 96 -43.42 -1.43 -13.53
C ALA A 96 -43.75 -1.31 -15.02
N LYS A 97 -43.94 -2.43 -15.73
CA LYS A 97 -44.37 -2.44 -17.13
C LYS A 97 -45.73 -1.76 -17.31
N ALA A 98 -46.73 -2.14 -16.52
CA ALA A 98 -48.04 -1.52 -16.55
C ALA A 98 -47.99 -0.01 -16.24
N MET A 99 -47.13 0.42 -15.30
CA MET A 99 -46.95 1.84 -15.00
C MET A 99 -46.27 2.60 -16.14
N THR A 100 -45.31 1.98 -16.82
CA THR A 100 -44.68 2.54 -18.02
C THR A 100 -45.71 2.75 -19.13
N GLU A 101 -46.55 1.74 -19.40
CA GLU A 101 -47.64 1.83 -20.38
C GLU A 101 -48.65 2.93 -19.99
N ARG A 102 -49.07 2.97 -18.72
CA ARG A 102 -49.96 4.04 -18.23
C ARG A 102 -49.34 5.41 -18.39
N ARG A 103 -48.05 5.58 -18.12
CA ARG A 103 -47.39 6.87 -18.30
C ARG A 103 -47.38 7.31 -19.77
N VAL A 104 -47.51 6.42 -20.74
CA VAL A 104 -47.65 6.82 -22.14
C VAL A 104 -49.07 7.32 -22.43
N HIS A 105 -50.08 6.60 -21.93
CA HIS A 105 -51.47 6.78 -22.36
C HIS A 105 -52.36 7.62 -21.41
N ASP A 106 -52.00 7.71 -20.13
CA ASP A 106 -52.79 8.38 -19.08
C ASP A 106 -52.26 9.81 -18.86
N PRO A 107 -53.02 10.86 -19.27
CA PRO A 107 -52.56 12.24 -19.15
C PRO A 107 -52.36 12.68 -17.69
N ALA A 108 -53.16 12.17 -16.76
CA ALA A 108 -53.01 12.51 -15.34
C ALA A 108 -51.71 11.94 -14.76
N VAL A 109 -51.33 10.72 -15.15
CA VAL A 109 -50.05 10.11 -14.76
C VAL A 109 -48.86 10.89 -15.33
N ARG A 110 -48.95 11.35 -16.59
CA ARG A 110 -47.89 12.18 -17.20
C ARG A 110 -47.70 13.49 -16.46
N ALA A 111 -48.78 14.25 -16.26
CA ALA A 111 -48.75 15.52 -15.53
C ALA A 111 -48.14 15.35 -14.12
N GLY A 112 -48.56 14.32 -13.38
CA GLY A 112 -47.98 14.01 -12.07
C GLY A 112 -46.48 13.68 -12.11
N CYS A 113 -46.01 12.97 -13.15
CA CYS A 113 -44.60 12.69 -13.33
C CYS A 113 -43.78 13.93 -13.68
N GLU A 114 -44.33 14.84 -14.49
CA GLU A 114 -43.69 16.11 -14.86
C GLU A 114 -43.51 17.01 -13.64
N LEU A 115 -44.57 17.19 -12.85
CA LEU A 115 -44.50 17.88 -11.56
C LEU A 115 -43.43 17.26 -10.65
N GLY A 116 -43.37 15.92 -10.58
CA GLY A 116 -42.35 15.21 -9.81
C GLY A 116 -40.93 15.54 -10.26
N ARG A 117 -40.67 15.61 -11.58
CA ARG A 117 -39.36 15.99 -12.13
C ARG A 117 -39.02 17.44 -11.81
N GLU A 118 -39.98 18.35 -11.84
CA GLU A 118 -39.78 19.75 -11.44
C GLU A 118 -39.40 19.89 -9.96
N LEU A 119 -40.07 19.15 -9.08
CA LEU A 119 -39.75 19.12 -7.65
C LEU A 119 -38.36 18.53 -7.37
N VAL A 120 -37.90 17.58 -8.19
CA VAL A 120 -36.53 17.06 -8.13
C VAL A 120 -35.53 18.10 -8.62
N ARG A 121 -35.77 18.72 -9.79
CA ARG A 121 -34.88 19.75 -10.36
C ARG A 121 -34.70 20.96 -9.44
N SER A 122 -35.79 21.41 -8.81
CA SER A 122 -35.76 22.54 -7.87
C SER A 122 -35.19 22.18 -6.49
N GLY A 123 -34.89 20.90 -6.24
CA GLY A 123 -34.49 20.38 -4.93
C GLY A 123 -35.59 20.43 -3.86
N ALA A 124 -36.82 20.83 -4.22
CA ALA A 124 -37.94 20.92 -3.30
C ALA A 124 -38.27 19.56 -2.67
N LEU A 125 -38.20 18.48 -3.46
CA LEU A 125 -38.43 17.12 -2.98
C LEU A 125 -37.39 16.69 -1.94
N THR A 126 -36.10 17.00 -2.17
CA THR A 126 -35.01 16.69 -1.24
C THR A 126 -35.19 17.44 0.08
N ARG A 127 -35.51 18.74 0.03
CA ARG A 127 -35.79 19.54 1.23
C ARG A 127 -37.01 19.03 1.99
N ALA A 128 -38.09 18.68 1.30
CA ALA A 128 -39.28 18.10 1.91
C ALA A 128 -38.98 16.74 2.56
N ALA A 129 -38.21 15.88 1.91
CA ALA A 129 -37.78 14.59 2.46
C ALA A 129 -36.90 14.76 3.70
N ALA A 130 -35.95 15.71 3.68
CA ALA A 130 -35.09 16.02 4.82
C ALA A 130 -35.89 16.55 6.01
N ARG A 131 -36.79 17.53 5.78
CA ARG A 131 -37.70 18.04 6.82
C ARG A 131 -38.57 16.94 7.40
N ALA A 132 -39.15 16.09 6.55
CA ALA A 132 -39.96 14.99 7.02
C ALA A 132 -39.12 14.00 7.85
N ALA A 133 -37.86 13.74 7.46
CA ALA A 133 -36.97 12.81 8.15
C ALA A 133 -36.38 13.35 9.46
N ALA A 134 -36.37 14.66 9.67
CA ALA A 134 -35.86 15.28 10.88
C ALA A 134 -36.55 14.72 12.13
N GLY A 135 -35.76 14.36 13.15
CA GLY A 135 -36.25 13.80 14.41
C GLY A 135 -36.74 12.35 14.36
N ARG A 136 -36.87 11.72 13.18
CA ARG A 136 -37.33 10.33 13.09
C ARG A 136 -36.21 9.34 13.39
N ARG A 137 -36.54 8.29 14.14
CA ARG A 137 -35.65 7.14 14.35
C ARG A 137 -35.35 6.49 13.01
N GLN A 138 -34.07 6.16 12.77
CA GLN A 138 -33.69 5.48 11.54
C GLN A 138 -34.34 4.07 11.50
N PRO A 139 -34.94 3.66 10.37
CA PRO A 139 -35.48 2.31 10.24
C PRO A 139 -34.41 1.25 10.51
N GLU A 140 -34.77 0.18 11.21
CA GLU A 140 -33.85 -0.90 11.59
C GLU A 140 -33.15 -1.50 10.36
N GLN A 141 -33.86 -1.61 9.24
CA GLN A 141 -33.28 -2.03 7.97
C GLN A 141 -32.12 -1.13 7.52
N ARG A 142 -32.23 0.19 7.70
CA ARG A 142 -31.16 1.15 7.33
C ARG A 142 -29.96 0.99 8.26
N ARG A 143 -30.21 0.85 9.56
CA ARG A 143 -29.17 0.62 10.57
C ARG A 143 -28.38 -0.64 10.23
N ARG A 144 -29.07 -1.75 9.94
CA ARG A 144 -28.45 -3.01 9.55
C ARG A 144 -27.65 -2.90 8.25
N LYS A 145 -28.19 -2.25 7.21
CA LYS A 145 -27.45 -2.01 5.96
C LYS A 145 -26.19 -1.18 6.20
N THR A 146 -26.27 -0.17 7.06
CA THR A 146 -25.11 0.66 7.43
C THR A 146 -24.06 -0.15 8.17
N LEU A 147 -24.46 -0.94 9.17
CA LEU A 147 -23.55 -1.82 9.91
C LEU A 147 -22.91 -2.88 9.00
N ALA A 148 -23.68 -3.48 8.10
CA ALA A 148 -23.16 -4.44 7.13
C ALA A 148 -22.16 -3.78 6.17
N ALA A 149 -22.46 -2.57 5.68
CA ALA A 149 -21.55 -1.80 4.84
C ALA A 149 -20.26 -1.47 5.59
N LEU A 150 -20.34 -1.01 6.84
CA LEU A 150 -19.19 -0.72 7.69
C LEU A 150 -18.36 -1.97 7.99
N ALA A 151 -19.01 -3.11 8.24
CA ALA A 151 -18.36 -4.39 8.48
C ALA A 151 -17.64 -4.90 7.23
N ALA A 152 -18.18 -4.64 6.03
CA ALA A 152 -17.57 -5.01 4.76
C ALA A 152 -16.32 -4.18 4.40
N ILE A 153 -16.11 -3.02 5.04
CA ILE A 153 -14.87 -2.25 4.87
C ILE A 153 -13.72 -3.03 5.48
N SER A 154 -12.74 -3.42 4.66
CA SER A 154 -11.58 -4.16 5.14
C SER A 154 -10.75 -3.33 6.14
N PRO A 155 -10.03 -3.95 7.09
CA PRO A 155 -9.11 -3.24 7.97
C PRO A 155 -8.08 -2.40 7.21
N GLN A 156 -7.61 -2.91 6.05
CA GLN A 156 -6.68 -2.19 5.17
C GLN A 156 -7.30 -0.91 4.59
N ALA A 157 -8.55 -0.97 4.12
CA ALA A 157 -9.25 0.21 3.61
C ALA A 157 -9.50 1.25 4.70
N ARG A 158 -9.78 0.82 5.95
CA ARG A 158 -9.88 1.74 7.09
C ARG A 158 -8.54 2.39 7.41
N ALA A 159 -7.47 1.61 7.49
CA ALA A 159 -6.13 2.12 7.74
C ALA A 159 -5.70 3.13 6.66
N GLU A 160 -6.00 2.85 5.39
CA GLU A 160 -5.73 3.75 4.28
C GLU A 160 -6.57 5.04 4.35
N GLY A 161 -7.85 4.94 4.72
CA GLY A 161 -8.69 6.11 4.98
C GLY A 161 -8.13 6.99 6.09
N SER A 162 -7.70 6.39 7.20
CA SER A 162 -7.08 7.10 8.32
C SER A 162 -5.76 7.75 7.93
N ARG A 163 -4.90 7.06 7.15
CA ARG A 163 -3.64 7.63 6.62
C ARG A 163 -3.89 8.85 5.75
N ARG A 164 -4.76 8.74 4.74
CA ARG A 164 -5.09 9.87 3.85
C ARG A 164 -5.67 11.07 4.60
N ARG A 165 -6.47 10.82 5.64
CA ARG A 165 -7.00 11.88 6.52
C ARG A 165 -5.88 12.54 7.31
N ALA A 166 -4.98 11.76 7.91
CA ALA A 166 -3.83 12.28 8.64
C ALA A 166 -2.91 13.11 7.71
N ASP A 167 -2.63 12.62 6.52
CA ASP A 167 -1.81 13.33 5.52
C ASP A 167 -2.46 14.64 5.06
N SER A 168 -3.78 14.63 4.81
CA SER A 168 -4.52 15.87 4.50
C SER A 168 -4.45 16.87 5.66
N GLN A 169 -4.61 16.40 6.91
CA GLN A 169 -4.52 17.26 8.08
C GLN A 169 -3.12 17.85 8.26
N LEU A 170 -2.07 17.07 7.99
CA LEU A 170 -0.69 17.56 8.01
C LEU A 170 -0.45 18.63 6.94
N ARG A 171 -0.94 18.42 5.72
CA ARG A 171 -0.83 19.40 4.62
C ARG A 171 -1.60 20.69 4.92
N GLU A 172 -2.80 20.57 5.48
CA GLU A 172 -3.60 21.73 5.91
C GLU A 172 -2.85 22.54 6.98
N THR A 173 -2.28 21.85 7.97
CA THR A 173 -1.47 22.49 9.03
C THR A 173 -0.24 23.19 8.44
N ALA A 174 0.45 22.54 7.48
CA ALA A 174 1.61 23.10 6.81
C ALA A 174 1.27 24.37 6.02
N ARG A 175 0.15 24.33 5.29
CA ARG A 175 -0.35 25.46 4.50
C ARG A 175 -0.70 26.64 5.41
N ALA A 176 -1.50 26.42 6.44
CA ALA A 176 -1.88 27.47 7.38
C ALA A 176 -0.65 28.10 8.06
N ALA A 177 0.35 27.29 8.41
CA ALA A 177 1.59 27.77 9.00
C ALA A 177 2.40 28.65 8.02
N ALA A 178 2.53 28.25 6.75
CA ALA A 178 3.21 29.04 5.72
C ALA A 178 2.46 30.35 5.41
N GLU A 179 1.14 30.27 5.23
CA GLU A 179 0.27 31.43 4.96
C GLU A 179 0.38 32.47 6.08
N SER A 180 0.43 32.04 7.36
CA SER A 180 0.55 32.94 8.51
C SER A 180 1.85 33.76 8.52
N LEU A 181 2.90 33.29 7.84
CA LEU A 181 4.19 33.96 7.69
C LEU A 181 4.37 34.62 6.31
N GLY A 182 3.32 34.63 5.47
CA GLY A 182 3.35 35.25 4.15
C GLY A 182 4.07 34.44 3.06
N PHE A 183 4.26 33.14 3.25
CA PHE A 183 4.85 32.25 2.25
C PHE A 183 3.77 31.50 1.47
N ALA A 184 4.04 31.21 0.19
CA ALA A 184 3.09 30.50 -0.69
C ALA A 184 2.83 29.05 -0.24
N ASP A 185 3.85 28.38 0.28
CA ASP A 185 3.77 27.04 0.85
C ASP A 185 4.89 26.79 1.87
N ILE A 186 4.82 25.63 2.55
CA ILE A 186 5.79 25.26 3.58
C ILE A 186 7.19 25.02 3.02
N GLY A 187 7.31 24.60 1.76
CA GLY A 187 8.60 24.40 1.09
C GLY A 187 9.31 25.74 0.90
N ALA A 188 8.59 26.74 0.38
CA ALA A 188 9.11 28.11 0.20
C ALA A 188 9.57 28.75 1.51
N LEU A 189 8.78 28.60 2.59
CA LEU A 189 9.17 29.03 3.94
C LEU A 189 10.50 28.38 4.38
N VAL A 190 10.57 27.06 4.24
CA VAL A 190 11.73 26.28 4.68
C VAL A 190 12.99 26.65 3.88
N VAL A 191 12.91 26.74 2.56
CA VAL A 191 14.03 27.16 1.71
C VAL A 191 14.54 28.55 2.14
N ALA A 192 13.67 29.56 2.14
CA ALA A 192 14.05 30.93 2.46
C ALA A 192 14.69 31.05 3.87
N ARG A 193 14.15 30.35 4.87
CA ARG A 193 14.68 30.40 6.23
C ARG A 193 15.97 29.61 6.40
N THR A 194 16.13 28.48 5.71
CA THR A 194 17.39 27.72 5.75
C THR A 194 18.53 28.45 5.03
N GLU A 195 18.25 29.19 3.96
CA GLU A 195 19.21 30.10 3.30
C GLU A 195 19.65 31.22 4.26
N ALA A 196 18.74 31.72 5.09
CA ALA A 196 19.04 32.66 6.17
C ALA A 196 19.75 32.01 7.39
N GLY A 197 20.09 30.72 7.32
CA GLY A 197 20.82 30.00 8.36
C GLY A 197 19.95 29.44 9.51
N ALA A 198 18.62 29.51 9.41
CA ALA A 198 17.74 28.96 10.43
C ALA A 198 17.72 27.42 10.39
N SER A 199 17.65 26.79 11.57
CA SER A 199 17.43 25.35 11.68
C SER A 199 15.95 25.00 11.53
N LEU A 200 15.62 23.77 11.10
CA LEU A 200 14.23 23.29 11.00
C LEU A 200 13.43 23.44 12.32
N ALA A 201 14.11 23.34 13.47
CA ALA A 201 13.49 23.54 14.77
C ALA A 201 13.21 25.01 15.11
N ALA A 202 14.03 25.94 14.62
CA ALA A 202 13.75 27.37 14.70
C ALA A 202 12.56 27.73 13.78
N ILE A 203 12.57 27.23 12.54
CA ILE A 203 11.50 27.44 11.56
C ILE A 203 10.17 26.89 12.09
N SER A 204 10.17 25.69 12.68
CA SER A 204 8.94 25.11 13.26
C SER A 204 8.37 26.00 14.35
N ARG A 205 9.21 26.52 15.25
CA ARG A 205 8.76 27.42 16.33
C ARG A 205 8.26 28.76 15.82
N GLU A 206 8.95 29.32 14.82
CA GLU A 206 8.54 30.57 14.14
C GLU A 206 7.15 30.41 13.52
N ALA A 207 6.88 29.27 12.90
CA ALA A 207 5.60 28.96 12.26
C ALA A 207 4.49 28.52 13.25
N GLY A 208 4.72 28.65 14.57
CA GLY A 208 3.75 28.26 15.60
C GLY A 208 3.55 26.74 15.75
N LEU A 209 4.48 25.93 15.21
CA LEU A 209 4.45 24.47 15.27
C LEU A 209 5.35 23.93 16.39
N HIS A 210 5.14 22.68 16.77
CA HIS A 210 6.04 21.99 17.69
C HIS A 210 7.46 21.93 17.10
N LYS A 211 8.51 22.11 17.93
CA LYS A 211 9.91 22.25 17.46
C LYS A 211 10.41 21.14 16.53
N ASP A 212 9.90 19.92 16.67
CA ASP A 212 10.31 18.76 15.86
C ASP A 212 9.38 18.49 14.67
N TRP A 213 8.36 19.33 14.45
CA TRP A 213 7.31 19.07 13.49
C TRP A 213 7.86 18.96 12.07
N LEU A 214 8.67 19.94 11.62
CA LEU A 214 9.26 19.88 10.28
C LEU A 214 10.23 18.70 10.13
N CYS A 215 11.06 18.41 11.13
CA CYS A 215 11.95 17.25 11.10
C CYS A 215 11.19 15.93 10.90
N ARG A 216 9.97 15.82 11.45
CA ARG A 216 9.15 14.60 11.33
C ARG A 216 8.29 14.54 10.08
N HIS A 217 7.82 15.69 9.59
CA HIS A 217 6.74 15.73 8.60
C HIS A 217 7.12 16.36 7.27
N LEU A 218 8.31 16.99 7.14
CA LEU A 218 8.69 17.70 5.92
C LEU A 218 8.69 16.78 4.69
N SER A 219 9.15 15.53 4.80
CA SER A 219 9.10 14.57 3.69
C SER A 219 7.67 14.21 3.25
N THR A 220 6.68 14.35 4.13
CA THR A 220 5.27 14.12 3.82
C THR A 220 4.61 15.34 3.17
N VAL A 221 4.95 16.55 3.64
CA VAL A 221 4.27 17.79 3.22
C VAL A 221 4.97 18.54 2.10
N ALA A 222 6.29 18.39 1.97
CA ALA A 222 7.13 19.01 0.93
C ALA A 222 8.32 18.07 0.58
N PRO A 223 8.06 16.96 -0.13
CA PRO A 223 9.06 15.93 -0.39
C PRO A 223 10.28 16.42 -1.18
N GLU A 224 10.07 17.31 -2.15
CA GLU A 224 11.15 17.91 -2.96
C GLU A 224 12.09 18.73 -2.08
N THR A 225 11.54 19.67 -1.30
CA THR A 225 12.32 20.46 -0.33
C THR A 225 13.06 19.57 0.68
N ALA A 226 12.43 18.49 1.15
CA ALA A 226 13.09 17.55 2.06
C ALA A 226 14.29 16.85 1.39
N ALA A 227 14.15 16.44 0.13
CA ALA A 227 15.21 15.80 -0.64
C ALA A 227 16.37 16.77 -0.91
N ASP A 228 16.07 18.01 -1.29
CA ASP A 228 17.07 19.04 -1.54
C ASP A 228 17.88 19.36 -0.28
N LEU A 229 17.21 19.59 0.86
CA LEU A 229 17.89 19.83 2.13
C LEU A 229 18.74 18.64 2.57
N ALA A 230 18.28 17.41 2.32
CA ALA A 230 19.06 16.21 2.60
C ALA A 230 20.32 16.14 1.73
N ALA A 231 20.21 16.46 0.44
CA ALA A 231 21.33 16.52 -0.49
C ALA A 231 22.35 17.60 -0.08
N THR A 232 21.89 18.83 0.21
CA THR A 232 22.77 19.92 0.66
C THR A 232 23.44 19.60 2.00
N SER A 233 22.70 18.97 2.93
CA SER A 233 23.26 18.56 4.22
C SER A 233 24.31 17.46 4.06
N LEU A 234 24.11 16.53 3.13
CA LEU A 234 25.08 15.49 2.81
C LEU A 234 26.35 16.08 2.19
N ALA A 235 26.21 17.01 1.24
CA ALA A 235 27.34 17.72 0.61
C ALA A 235 28.19 18.46 1.66
N ARG A 236 27.56 19.23 2.56
CA ARG A 236 28.27 19.92 3.66
C ARG A 236 29.00 18.95 4.60
N ARG A 237 28.40 17.80 4.92
CA ARG A 237 29.08 16.76 5.71
C ARG A 237 30.25 16.14 4.96
N HIS A 238 30.12 15.91 3.65
CA HIS A 238 31.21 15.42 2.81
C HIS A 238 32.40 16.40 2.84
N GLU A 239 32.15 17.69 2.62
CA GLU A 239 33.18 18.74 2.73
C GLU A 239 33.82 18.76 4.13
N GLN A 240 33.02 18.69 5.18
CA GLN A 240 33.53 18.68 6.56
C GLN A 240 34.40 17.44 6.83
N TRP A 241 34.02 16.26 6.36
CA TRP A 241 34.81 15.05 6.53
C TRP A 241 36.08 15.06 5.68
N ASP A 242 36.01 15.62 4.49
CA ASP A 242 37.13 15.70 3.56
C ASP A 242 38.11 16.83 3.92
N SER A 243 37.68 17.83 4.70
CA SER A 243 38.55 18.90 5.22
C SER A 243 39.83 18.39 5.89
N ARG A 244 39.75 17.22 6.55
CA ARG A 244 40.91 16.57 7.19
C ARG A 244 41.83 15.89 6.18
N TRP A 245 41.29 15.44 5.05
CA TRP A 245 42.02 14.76 3.98
C TRP A 245 42.70 15.73 3.02
N LEU A 246 42.05 16.86 2.73
CA LEU A 246 42.46 17.77 1.66
C LEU A 246 43.90 18.28 1.76
N PRO A 247 44.46 18.69 2.91
CA PRO A 247 45.85 19.15 2.99
C PRO A 247 46.84 18.07 2.55
N LEU A 248 46.72 16.88 3.11
CA LEU A 248 47.56 15.73 2.80
C LEU A 248 47.44 15.30 1.34
N VAL A 249 46.21 15.20 0.84
CA VAL A 249 45.94 14.76 -0.53
C VAL A 249 46.54 15.74 -1.55
N ARG A 250 46.52 17.04 -1.24
CA ARG A 250 47.16 18.08 -2.07
C ARG A 250 48.68 18.02 -2.01
N GLU A 251 49.28 17.76 -0.84
CA GLU A 251 50.73 17.52 -0.72
C GLU A 251 51.19 16.33 -1.57
N LEU A 252 50.34 15.31 -1.71
CA LEU A 252 50.57 14.16 -2.59
C LEU A 252 50.29 14.45 -4.09
N GLY A 253 49.94 15.69 -4.44
CA GLY A 253 49.75 16.13 -5.83
C GLY A 253 48.36 15.85 -6.43
N PHE A 254 47.36 15.51 -5.60
CA PHE A 254 46.01 15.22 -6.08
C PHE A 254 45.05 16.41 -5.86
N PRO A 255 44.12 16.64 -6.79
CA PRO A 255 43.21 17.80 -6.72
C PRO A 255 42.13 17.65 -5.63
N ASP A 256 41.67 16.44 -5.36
CA ASP A 256 40.64 16.14 -4.37
C ASP A 256 40.75 14.69 -3.83
N VAL A 257 39.99 14.41 -2.77
CA VAL A 257 39.97 13.10 -2.09
C VAL A 257 39.50 11.98 -3.02
N ALA A 258 38.53 12.26 -3.89
CA ALA A 258 37.97 11.26 -4.81
C ALA A 258 38.99 10.87 -5.90
N ALA A 259 39.77 11.81 -6.42
CA ALA A 259 40.83 11.60 -7.39
C ALA A 259 41.96 10.78 -6.77
N TYR A 260 42.40 11.14 -5.56
CA TYR A 260 43.39 10.37 -4.80
C TYR A 260 42.94 8.92 -4.53
N LEU A 261 41.71 8.75 -4.04
CA LEU A 261 41.18 7.42 -3.75
C LEU A 261 41.02 6.59 -5.02
N ARG A 262 40.58 7.18 -6.15
CA ARG A 262 40.51 6.46 -7.44
C ARG A 262 41.88 6.08 -7.96
N ASP A 263 42.85 7.00 -7.94
CA ASP A 263 44.22 6.70 -8.34
C ASP A 263 44.80 5.56 -7.50
N ARG A 264 44.87 5.73 -6.19
CA ARG A 264 45.47 4.70 -5.33
C ARG A 264 44.71 3.39 -5.36
N HIS A 265 43.39 3.42 -5.21
CA HIS A 265 42.60 2.20 -5.04
C HIS A 265 42.32 1.45 -6.35
N VAL A 266 42.04 2.18 -7.43
CA VAL A 266 41.60 1.60 -8.71
C VAL A 266 42.78 1.48 -9.67
N VAL A 267 43.55 2.54 -9.87
CA VAL A 267 44.67 2.56 -10.82
C VAL A 267 45.89 1.84 -10.23
N GLY A 268 46.34 2.26 -9.04
CA GLY A 268 47.49 1.72 -8.34
C GLY A 268 47.23 0.40 -7.61
N ASN A 269 45.98 -0.07 -7.54
CA ASN A 269 45.58 -1.29 -6.81
C ASN A 269 46.07 -1.33 -5.34
N HIS A 270 46.17 -0.18 -4.69
CA HIS A 270 46.54 -0.08 -3.28
C HIS A 270 45.41 -0.60 -2.40
N THR A 271 45.77 -1.51 -1.49
CA THR A 271 44.84 -1.98 -0.46
C THR A 271 44.38 -0.85 0.44
N VAL A 272 43.18 -0.96 1.02
CA VAL A 272 42.69 0.02 2.01
C VAL A 272 43.69 0.19 3.17
N ARG A 273 44.41 -0.88 3.55
CA ARG A 273 45.47 -0.81 4.56
C ARG A 273 46.68 -0.01 4.09
N ALA A 274 47.09 -0.17 2.82
CA ALA A 274 48.18 0.61 2.25
C ALA A 274 47.83 2.10 2.19
N ILE A 275 46.61 2.43 1.74
CA ILE A 275 46.10 3.82 1.74
C ILE A 275 46.04 4.37 3.17
N ALA A 276 45.58 3.58 4.14
CA ALA A 276 45.55 3.98 5.55
C ALA A 276 46.97 4.26 6.10
N THR A 277 47.96 3.44 5.75
CA THR A 277 49.36 3.67 6.13
C THR A 277 49.95 4.89 5.44
N GLU A 278 49.71 5.09 4.14
CA GLU A 278 50.18 6.25 3.38
C GLU A 278 49.60 7.56 3.94
N THR A 279 48.33 7.54 4.33
CA THR A 279 47.63 8.75 4.76
C THR A 279 47.63 9.01 6.27
N GLY A 280 48.07 8.04 7.07
CA GLY A 280 47.94 8.08 8.53
C GLY A 280 46.49 7.97 9.05
N PHE A 281 45.48 7.80 8.19
CA PHE A 281 44.10 7.61 8.61
C PHE A 281 43.81 6.17 9.05
N SER A 282 42.78 6.00 9.87
CA SER A 282 42.30 4.66 10.22
C SER A 282 41.70 3.96 9.00
N ARG A 283 41.81 2.62 8.95
CA ARG A 283 41.18 1.79 7.90
C ARG A 283 39.70 2.12 7.72
N ALA A 284 38.97 2.31 8.81
CA ALA A 284 37.54 2.63 8.77
C ALA A 284 37.27 4.01 8.14
N ALA A 285 38.14 5.00 8.37
CA ALA A 285 38.04 6.32 7.74
C ALA A 285 38.23 6.22 6.22
N VAL A 286 39.22 5.44 5.76
CA VAL A 286 39.45 5.18 4.32
C VAL A 286 38.25 4.46 3.69
N GLU A 287 37.70 3.45 4.35
CA GLU A 287 36.51 2.72 3.86
C GLU A 287 35.28 3.60 3.76
N SER A 288 35.08 4.45 4.77
CA SER A 288 34.01 5.43 4.76
C SER A 288 34.20 6.41 3.59
N ALA A 289 35.42 6.94 3.40
CA ALA A 289 35.73 7.85 2.30
C ALA A 289 35.50 7.23 0.92
N LEU A 290 35.95 5.98 0.69
CA LEU A 290 35.68 5.24 -0.55
C LEU A 290 34.17 5.14 -0.83
N ARG A 291 33.38 4.80 0.20
CA ARG A 291 31.92 4.70 0.07
C ARG A 291 31.26 6.06 -0.23
N ARG A 292 31.67 7.12 0.47
CA ARG A 292 31.13 8.48 0.29
C ARG A 292 31.39 9.02 -1.11
N HIS A 293 32.55 8.71 -1.68
CA HIS A 293 32.97 9.15 -3.02
C HIS A 293 32.58 8.17 -4.13
N GLY A 294 31.77 7.15 -3.84
CA GLY A 294 31.31 6.18 -4.84
C GLY A 294 32.42 5.34 -5.47
N VAL A 295 33.60 5.26 -4.84
CA VAL A 295 34.72 4.45 -5.33
C VAL A 295 34.45 3.00 -4.93
N ALA A 296 34.06 2.20 -5.93
CA ALA A 296 33.75 0.79 -5.73
C ALA A 296 34.95 0.07 -5.10
N ARG A 297 34.66 -0.75 -4.09
CA ARG A 297 35.66 -1.63 -3.49
C ARG A 297 36.03 -2.71 -4.48
N HIS A 298 37.19 -2.60 -5.11
CA HIS A 298 37.73 -3.70 -5.89
C HIS A 298 38.35 -4.74 -4.94
N PRO A 299 37.99 -6.02 -5.07
CA PRO A 299 38.76 -7.08 -4.43
C PRO A 299 40.17 -7.01 -5.01
N HIS A 300 41.13 -6.57 -4.19
CA HIS A 300 42.46 -6.21 -4.67
C HIS A 300 43.13 -7.32 -5.48
N ALA A 301 43.31 -7.03 -6.77
CA ALA A 301 44.06 -7.85 -7.71
C ALA A 301 45.49 -8.09 -7.23
N THR A 302 46.08 -7.20 -6.42
CA THR A 302 47.45 -7.35 -5.88
C THR A 302 47.68 -8.62 -5.07
N THR A 303 46.65 -9.22 -4.45
CA THR A 303 46.84 -10.52 -3.79
C THR A 303 46.84 -11.67 -4.80
N ARG A 304 46.09 -11.56 -5.90
CA ARG A 304 46.09 -12.57 -6.99
C ARG A 304 47.30 -12.37 -7.89
N ALA A 305 47.54 -11.17 -8.40
CA ALA A 305 48.72 -10.76 -9.15
C ALA A 305 50.03 -11.13 -8.43
N ARG A 306 50.23 -10.78 -7.15
CA ARG A 306 51.43 -11.26 -6.42
C ARG A 306 51.49 -12.77 -6.24
N ARG A 307 50.34 -13.44 -6.14
CA ARG A 307 50.29 -14.91 -6.07
C ARG A 307 50.59 -15.55 -7.43
N ASP A 308 50.29 -14.86 -8.52
CA ASP A 308 50.48 -15.34 -9.89
C ASP A 308 51.91 -15.00 -10.35
N GLU A 309 52.44 -13.81 -10.06
CA GLU A 309 53.86 -13.46 -10.16
C GLU A 309 54.75 -14.44 -9.39
N ARG A 310 54.34 -14.80 -8.16
CA ARG A 310 55.07 -15.79 -7.35
C ARG A 310 55.01 -17.19 -7.94
N ALA A 311 53.89 -17.56 -8.58
CA ALA A 311 53.78 -18.83 -9.30
C ALA A 311 54.64 -18.83 -10.56
N GLN A 312 54.59 -17.75 -11.35
CA GLN A 312 55.40 -17.54 -12.55
C GLN A 312 56.90 -17.52 -12.24
N ALA A 313 57.31 -16.91 -11.13
CA ALA A 313 58.71 -16.91 -10.70
C ALA A 313 59.22 -18.32 -10.40
N VAL A 314 58.38 -19.18 -9.82
CA VAL A 314 58.73 -20.59 -9.59
C VAL A 314 58.82 -21.33 -10.92
N THR A 315 57.81 -21.21 -11.78
CA THR A 315 57.80 -21.95 -13.06
C THR A 315 58.92 -21.50 -13.99
N ALA A 316 59.20 -20.20 -14.08
CA ALA A 316 60.33 -19.66 -14.84
C ALA A 316 61.68 -20.13 -14.29
N ARG A 317 61.84 -20.18 -12.95
CA ARG A 317 63.09 -20.63 -12.31
C ARG A 317 63.40 -22.10 -12.61
N PHE A 318 62.39 -22.95 -12.72
CA PHE A 318 62.58 -24.40 -12.94
C PHE A 318 62.27 -24.85 -14.38
N GLY A 319 61.95 -23.93 -15.29
CA GLY A 319 61.73 -24.22 -16.71
C GLY A 319 60.40 -24.89 -17.05
N PHE A 320 59.36 -24.66 -16.25
CA PHE A 320 58.02 -25.22 -16.48
C PHE A 320 57.05 -24.20 -17.08
N ALA A 321 56.08 -24.68 -17.87
CA ALA A 321 55.06 -23.83 -18.50
C ALA A 321 54.00 -23.35 -17.49
N CYS A 322 53.61 -24.21 -16.54
CA CYS A 322 52.73 -23.86 -15.45
C CYS A 322 53.13 -24.55 -14.13
N LEU A 323 52.50 -24.14 -13.03
CA LEU A 323 52.86 -24.60 -11.68
C LEU A 323 52.39 -26.04 -11.44
N GLU A 324 51.30 -26.41 -12.10
CA GLU A 324 50.73 -27.75 -12.12
C GLU A 324 51.71 -28.75 -12.73
N ASP A 325 52.36 -28.40 -13.85
CA ASP A 325 53.39 -29.25 -14.49
C ASP A 325 54.59 -29.44 -13.57
N TYR A 326 55.06 -28.35 -12.96
CA TYR A 326 56.16 -28.40 -11.98
C TYR A 326 55.82 -29.34 -10.81
N PHE A 327 54.62 -29.22 -10.24
CA PHE A 327 54.21 -30.09 -9.14
C PHE A 327 54.02 -31.55 -9.60
N ALA A 328 53.45 -31.79 -10.77
CA ALA A 328 53.28 -33.14 -11.31
C ALA A 328 54.64 -33.84 -11.53
N ASP A 329 55.59 -33.13 -12.14
CA ASP A 329 56.97 -33.62 -12.35
C ASP A 329 57.64 -34.00 -11.03
N ARG A 330 57.65 -33.08 -10.05
CA ARG A 330 58.30 -33.36 -8.76
C ARG A 330 57.61 -34.48 -7.98
N ARG A 331 56.30 -34.63 -8.12
CA ARG A 331 55.56 -35.74 -7.50
C ARG A 331 55.86 -37.06 -8.18
N ALA A 332 56.00 -37.11 -9.51
CA ALA A 332 56.42 -38.30 -10.24
C ALA A 332 57.85 -38.72 -9.87
N ALA A 333 58.72 -37.76 -9.57
CA ALA A 333 60.06 -38.00 -9.01
C ALA A 333 60.07 -38.44 -7.53
N GLY A 334 58.90 -38.67 -6.92
CA GLY A 334 58.78 -39.17 -5.55
C GLY A 334 58.98 -38.10 -4.45
N MET A 335 59.12 -36.82 -4.79
CA MET A 335 59.37 -35.77 -3.79
C MET A 335 58.14 -35.52 -2.91
N SER A 336 58.35 -35.43 -1.59
CA SER A 336 57.29 -35.01 -0.66
C SER A 336 56.94 -33.52 -0.86
N TRP A 337 55.71 -33.12 -0.50
CA TRP A 337 55.30 -31.71 -0.57
C TRP A 337 56.19 -30.76 0.25
N ARG A 338 56.81 -31.26 1.33
CA ARG A 338 57.77 -30.49 2.14
C ARG A 338 59.08 -30.27 1.39
N ALA A 339 59.56 -31.28 0.67
CA ALA A 339 60.75 -31.18 -0.18
C ALA A 339 60.51 -30.23 -1.36
N ILE A 340 59.35 -30.33 -2.02
CA ILE A 340 58.94 -29.40 -3.09
C ILE A 340 58.90 -27.95 -2.57
N ALA A 341 58.30 -27.73 -1.40
CA ALA A 341 58.26 -26.42 -0.76
C ALA A 341 59.66 -25.84 -0.47
N ALA A 342 60.57 -26.68 0.04
CA ALA A 342 61.96 -26.28 0.25
C ALA A 342 62.68 -25.95 -1.07
N GLU A 343 62.49 -26.76 -2.12
CA GLU A 343 63.11 -26.56 -3.44
C GLU A 343 62.70 -25.21 -4.05
N CYS A 344 61.40 -24.92 -4.11
CA CYS A 344 60.91 -23.67 -4.70
C CYS A 344 60.99 -22.45 -3.78
N GLY A 345 61.50 -22.61 -2.55
CA GLY A 345 61.60 -21.52 -1.57
C GLY A 345 60.24 -20.99 -1.11
N GLN A 346 59.22 -21.86 -1.06
CA GLN A 346 57.84 -21.48 -0.73
C GLN A 346 57.36 -22.16 0.57
N PRO A 347 56.45 -21.52 1.33
CA PRO A 347 55.86 -22.17 2.50
C PRO A 347 55.09 -23.44 2.11
N PRO A 348 55.16 -24.53 2.88
CA PRO A 348 54.42 -25.77 2.59
C PRO A 348 52.91 -25.59 2.43
N THR A 349 52.33 -24.64 3.17
CA THR A 349 50.91 -24.28 3.09
C THR A 349 50.53 -23.61 1.77
N TRP A 350 51.44 -22.87 1.14
CA TRP A 350 51.22 -22.27 -0.18
C TRP A 350 51.21 -23.34 -1.27
N VAL A 351 52.21 -24.25 -1.25
CA VAL A 351 52.34 -25.34 -2.21
C VAL A 351 51.12 -26.25 -2.18
N ARG A 352 50.71 -26.72 -0.98
CA ARG A 352 49.54 -27.59 -0.83
C ARG A 352 48.26 -26.94 -1.36
N ARG A 353 48.03 -25.68 -1.02
CA ARG A 353 46.86 -24.93 -1.49
C ARG A 353 46.83 -24.79 -3.02
N ARG A 354 47.98 -24.56 -3.66
CA ARG A 354 48.08 -24.47 -5.13
C ARG A 354 47.92 -25.82 -5.80
N ALA A 355 48.35 -26.90 -5.16
CA ALA A 355 48.13 -28.27 -5.62
C ALA A 355 46.68 -28.79 -5.40
N GLY A 356 45.75 -27.95 -4.93
CA GLY A 356 44.36 -28.34 -4.65
C GLY A 356 44.19 -29.20 -3.39
N LEU A 357 45.22 -29.28 -2.54
CA LEU A 357 45.19 -30.03 -1.29
C LEU A 357 44.86 -29.09 -0.13
N THR A 358 43.58 -29.03 0.25
CA THR A 358 43.13 -28.31 1.46
C THR A 358 43.40 -29.11 2.72
#